data_AF-A0A1E5ILQ6-F1
#
_entry.id   AF-A0A1E5ILQ6-F1
#
_cell.length_a   1.000
_cell.length_b   1.000
_cell.length_c   1.000
_cell.angle_alpha   90.00
_cell.angle_beta   90.00
_cell.angle_gamma   90.00
#
_symmetry.space_group_name_H-M   'P 1'
#
loop_
_entity.id
_entity.type
_entity.pdbx_description
1 polymer ?
#
loop_
_entity_poly.entity_id
_entity_poly.type
_entity_poly.pdbx_seq_one_letter_code
_entity_poly.pdbx_strand_id
1 'polypeptide(L)'
;MKNSNKPYTSGIINLSNLFYILKIPILLSFFRQIGRVEELGSGFQRLYKLCKTFAWYDPIISDENAFKFVLPINFYDKIVMSRLIV
;
A
#
# COMPACT_ATOMS: atom_id res chain seq x y z
N MET A 1 -14.81 -18.07 16.72
CA MET A 1 -14.76 -16.85 15.88
C MET A 1 -13.32 -16.41 15.74
N LYS A 2 -12.77 -16.38 14.52
CA LYS A 2 -11.41 -15.89 14.26
C LYS A 2 -11.50 -14.38 14.10
N ASN A 3 -10.83 -13.62 14.97
CA ASN A 3 -10.85 -12.16 14.95
C ASN A 3 -10.33 -11.66 13.60
N SER A 4 -11.21 -11.12 12.75
CA SER A 4 -10.83 -10.58 11.44
C SER A 4 -9.86 -9.39 11.54
N ASN A 5 -9.76 -8.70 12.70
CA ASN A 5 -8.79 -7.62 12.87
C ASN A 5 -7.36 -8.12 13.07
N LYS A 6 -7.14 -9.38 13.46
CA LYS A 6 -5.78 -9.92 13.60
C LYS A 6 -5.13 -10.08 12.22
N PRO A 7 -3.92 -9.53 11.99
CA PRO A 7 -3.17 -9.81 10.78
C PRO A 7 -2.96 -11.31 10.63
N TYR A 8 -3.24 -11.83 9.43
CA TYR A 8 -3.03 -13.24 9.08
C TYR A 8 -1.56 -13.54 8.77
N THR A 9 -0.85 -12.54 8.26
CA THR A 9 0.60 -12.55 8.06
C THR A 9 1.15 -11.41 8.91
N SER A 10 1.98 -11.75 9.89
CA SER A 10 2.82 -10.78 10.58
C SER A 10 4.06 -10.52 9.72
N GLY A 11 4.31 -9.26 9.38
CA GLY A 11 5.55 -8.86 8.72
C GLY A 11 5.36 -7.82 7.63
N ILE A 12 6.38 -7.69 6.78
CA ILE A 12 6.42 -6.72 5.69
C ILE A 12 5.50 -7.21 4.56
N ILE A 13 4.57 -6.35 4.17
CA ILE A 13 3.69 -6.53 3.03
C ILE A 13 4.40 -6.01 1.77
N ASN A 14 4.53 -6.87 0.77
CA ASN A 14 5.09 -6.58 -0.54
C ASN A 14 4.13 -7.10 -1.63
N LEU A 15 4.30 -6.62 -2.87
CA LEU A 15 3.47 -7.03 -4.01
C LEU A 15 3.39 -8.56 -4.21
N SER A 16 4.42 -9.31 -3.83
CA SER A 16 4.48 -10.77 -3.95
C SER A 16 3.76 -11.54 -2.83
N ASN A 17 3.46 -10.90 -1.69
CA ASN A 17 2.86 -11.56 -0.52
C ASN A 17 1.55 -10.90 -0.06
N LEU A 18 0.90 -10.12 -0.93
CA LEU A 18 -0.40 -9.50 -0.67
C LEU A 18 -1.44 -10.60 -0.37
N PHE A 19 -1.63 -10.91 0.91
CA PHE A 19 -2.75 -11.74 1.33
C PHE A 19 -4.03 -10.91 1.20
N TYR A 20 -4.78 -11.18 0.13
CA TYR A 20 -6.04 -10.51 -0.22
C TYR A 20 -7.22 -10.96 0.67
N ILE A 21 -7.06 -10.94 1.99
CA ILE A 21 -8.17 -11.21 2.91
C ILE A 21 -8.71 -9.88 3.37
N LEU A 22 -9.86 -9.48 2.81
CA LEU A 22 -10.64 -8.41 3.41
C LEU A 22 -11.12 -8.84 4.78
N LYS A 23 -10.68 -8.09 5.77
CA LYS A 23 -11.17 -8.23 7.14
C LYS A 23 -12.68 -7.93 7.22
N ILE A 24 -13.28 -7.26 6.22
CA ILE A 24 -14.71 -6.92 6.12
C ILE A 24 -15.20 -7.00 4.64
N PRO A 25 -15.78 -8.13 4.17
CA PRO A 25 -16.21 -8.30 2.78
C PRO A 25 -17.35 -7.35 2.35
N ILE A 26 -18.25 -6.98 3.26
CA ILE A 26 -19.33 -6.00 3.03
C ILE A 26 -18.78 -4.63 2.61
N LEU A 27 -17.64 -4.23 3.16
CA LEU A 27 -17.04 -2.94 2.87
C LEU A 27 -16.45 -2.90 1.44
N LEU A 28 -15.87 -4.01 0.97
CA LEU A 28 -15.43 -4.11 -0.42
C LEU A 28 -16.60 -4.04 -1.39
N SER A 29 -17.67 -4.80 -1.13
CA SER A 29 -18.83 -4.80 -2.02
C SER A 29 -19.43 -3.40 -2.12
N PHE A 30 -19.54 -2.67 -1.00
CA PHE A 30 -19.96 -1.28 -0.98
C PHE A 30 -19.05 -0.39 -1.86
N PHE A 31 -17.73 -0.44 -1.67
CA PHE A 31 -16.79 0.37 -2.45
C PHE A 31 -16.74 0.02 -3.94
N ARG A 32 -16.95 -1.25 -4.30
CA ARG A 32 -17.14 -1.66 -5.70
C ARG A 32 -18.42 -1.07 -6.28
N GLN A 33 -19.52 -1.09 -5.53
CA GLN A 33 -20.82 -0.62 -5.99
C GLN A 33 -20.83 0.89 -6.28
N ILE A 34 -20.08 1.68 -5.50
CA ILE A 34 -19.90 3.13 -5.76
C ILE A 34 -18.71 3.45 -6.69
N GLY A 35 -18.11 2.45 -7.32
CA GLY A 35 -17.02 2.62 -8.29
C GLY A 35 -15.71 3.16 -7.72
N ARG A 36 -15.44 2.97 -6.42
CA ARG A 36 -14.22 3.46 -5.74
C ARG A 36 -13.10 2.43 -5.66
N VAL A 37 -13.40 1.16 -5.93
CA VAL A 37 -12.42 0.07 -5.96
C VAL A 37 -12.72 -0.82 -7.16
N GLU A 38 -11.71 -1.04 -8.02
CA GLU A 38 -11.79 -1.93 -9.18
C GLU A 38 -11.67 -3.38 -8.71
N GLU A 39 -10.50 -3.75 -8.19
CA GLU A 39 -10.20 -5.08 -7.68
C GLU A 39 -9.58 -5.03 -6.28
N LEU A 40 -9.81 -6.10 -5.52
CA LEU A 40 -9.16 -6.37 -4.25
C LEU A 40 -7.64 -6.28 -4.43
N GLY A 41 -6.99 -5.34 -3.72
CA GLY A 41 -5.54 -5.17 -3.81
C GLY A 41 -5.03 -4.27 -4.94
N SER A 42 -5.88 -3.83 -5.88
CA SER A 42 -5.52 -2.84 -6.91
C SER A 42 -4.99 -1.53 -6.31
N GLY A 43 -5.50 -1.15 -5.13
CA GLY A 43 -5.01 0.00 -4.37
C GLY A 43 -3.55 -0.13 -3.94
N PHE A 44 -3.09 -1.33 -3.56
CA PHE A 44 -1.69 -1.57 -3.19
C PHE A 44 -0.76 -1.46 -4.39
N GLN A 45 -1.16 -2.01 -5.55
CA GLN A 45 -0.37 -1.88 -6.78
C GLN A 45 -0.23 -0.43 -7.23
N ARG A 46 -1.34 0.33 -7.22
CA ARG A 46 -1.31 1.77 -7.52
C ARG A 46 -0.44 2.53 -6.52
N LEU A 47 -0.54 2.22 -5.23
CA LEU A 47 0.25 2.86 -4.19
C LEU A 47 1.75 2.62 -4.38
N TYR A 48 2.19 1.39 -4.65
CA TYR A 48 3.60 1.10 -4.97
C TYR A 48 4.07 1.89 -6.20
N LYS A 49 3.28 1.89 -7.28
CA LYS A 49 3.60 2.65 -8.50
C LYS A 49 3.75 4.14 -8.22
N LEU A 50 2.79 4.74 -7.51
CA LEU A 50 2.80 6.17 -7.17
C LEU A 50 3.99 6.53 -6.27
N CYS A 51 4.28 5.72 -5.25
CA CYS A 51 5.44 5.93 -4.39
C CYS A 51 6.73 5.92 -5.22
N LYS A 52 6.90 4.92 -6.08
CA LYS A 52 8.08 4.84 -6.95
C LYS A 52 8.19 6.02 -7.90
N THR A 53 7.09 6.45 -8.51
CA THR A 53 7.09 7.56 -9.48
C THR A 53 7.38 8.91 -8.82
N PHE A 54 6.81 9.20 -7.65
CA PHE A 54 6.87 10.54 -7.05
C PHE A 54 7.93 10.69 -5.95
N ALA A 55 8.26 9.60 -5.28
CA ALA A 55 9.24 9.57 -4.21
C ALA A 55 10.54 8.86 -4.60
N TRP A 56 10.58 8.12 -5.72
CA TRP A 56 11.72 7.30 -6.16
C TRP A 56 12.06 6.11 -5.26
N TYR A 57 11.33 5.94 -4.16
CA TYR A 57 11.49 4.82 -3.23
C TYR A 57 10.21 3.99 -3.15
N ASP A 58 10.41 2.72 -2.84
CA ASP A 58 9.32 1.81 -2.54
C ASP A 58 8.85 2.02 -1.09
N PRO A 59 7.53 1.94 -0.83
CA PRO A 59 7.00 2.06 0.52
C PRO A 59 7.32 0.81 1.34
N ILE A 60 7.49 0.98 2.65
CA ILE A 60 7.57 -0.09 3.63
C ILE A 60 6.22 -0.19 4.32
N ILE A 61 5.57 -1.33 4.18
CA ILE A 61 4.23 -1.57 4.71
C ILE A 61 4.31 -2.78 5.63
N SER A 62 3.78 -2.68 6.84
CA SER A 62 3.72 -3.82 7.76
C SER A 62 2.38 -3.90 8.49
N ASP A 63 1.91 -5.12 8.72
CA ASP A 63 0.69 -5.41 9.50
C ASP A 63 1.06 -6.42 10.59
N GLU A 64 1.57 -5.90 11.72
CA GLU A 64 2.03 -6.70 12.86
C GLU A 64 1.13 -6.49 14.09
N ASN A 65 1.28 -5.36 14.78
CA ASN A 65 0.39 -4.93 15.88
C ASN A 65 -0.60 -3.85 15.43
N ALA A 66 -0.16 -2.99 14.51
CA ALA A 66 -0.95 -1.98 13.86
C ALA A 66 -0.48 -1.89 12.41
N PHE A 67 -1.40 -1.59 11.50
CA PHE A 67 -1.04 -1.28 10.13
C PHE A 67 -0.13 -0.06 10.10
N LYS A 68 1.07 -0.21 9.52
CA LYS A 68 2.05 0.86 9.35
C LYS A 68 2.38 1.03 7.87
N PHE A 69 2.44 2.29 7.44
CA PHE A 69 2.93 2.71 6.14
C PHE A 69 4.06 3.72 6.36
N VAL A 70 5.23 3.44 5.81
CA VAL A 70 6.41 4.31 5.86
C VAL A 70 6.92 4.51 4.44
N LEU A 71 6.95 5.76 3.98
CA LEU A 71 7.55 6.12 2.71
C LEU A 71 8.91 6.79 2.97
N PRO A 72 10.02 6.08 2.77
CA PRO A 72 11.33 6.71 2.88
C PRO A 72 11.47 7.74 1.76
N ILE A 73 11.73 9.00 2.12
CA ILE A 73 11.98 10.08 1.17
C ILE A 73 13.34 10.70 1.49
N ASN A 74 14.21 10.78 0.48
CA ASN A 74 15.42 11.59 0.57
C ASN A 74 15.18 12.94 -0.12
N PHE A 75 15.11 14.01 0.68
CA PHE A 75 14.91 15.36 0.16
C PHE A 75 16.09 15.85 -0.69
N TYR A 76 17.32 15.44 -0.37
CA TYR A 76 18.50 15.83 -1.14
C TYR A 76 18.47 15.21 -2.54
N ASP A 77 18.21 13.90 -2.64
CA ASP A 77 18.10 13.22 -3.94
C ASP A 77 16.97 13.84 -4.79
N LYS A 78 15.86 14.25 -4.15
CA LYS A 78 14.76 14.89 -4.85
C LYS A 78 15.13 16.26 -5.46
N ILE A 79 15.94 17.06 -4.77
CA ILE A 79 16.40 18.38 -5.25
C ILE A 79 17.45 18.22 -6.36
N VAL A 80 18.33 17.23 -6.26
CA VAL A 80 19.34 16.96 -7.30
C VAL A 80 18.68 16.42 -8.56
N MET A 81 17.75 15.47 -8.43
CA MET A 81 17.05 14.87 -9.57
C MET A 81 16.10 15.85 -10.28
N SER A 82 15.47 16.78 -9.57
CA SER A 82 14.64 17.82 -10.20
C SER A 82 15.44 18.84 -11.00
N ARG A 83 16.72 19.03 -10.67
CA ARG A 83 17.66 19.92 -11.39
C ARG A 83 18.34 19.29 -12.59
N LEU A 84 18.34 17.96 -12.70
CA LEU A 84 18.90 17.21 -13.84
C LEU A 84 17.96 17.15 -15.06
N ILE A 85 16.71 17.61 -14.92
CA ILE A 85 15.67 17.57 -15.97
C ILE A 85 15.53 18.95 -16.65
N VAL A 86 16.44 19.91 -16.38
CA VAL A 86 16.46 21.23 -17.02
C VAL A 86 17.70 21.38 -17.90
#